data_AF-U9UQG0-F1
#
_entry.id   AF-U9UQG0-F1
#
_cell.length_a   1.000
_cell.length_b   1.000
_cell.length_c   1.000
_cell.angle_alpha   90.00
_cell.angle_beta   90.00
_cell.angle_gamma   90.00
#
_symmetry.space_group_name_H-M   'P 1'
#
loop_
_entity.id
_entity.type
_entity.pdbx_description
1 polymer ?
#
loop_
_entity_poly.entity_id
_entity_poly.type
_entity_poly.pdbx_seq_one_letter_code
_entity_poly.pdbx_strand_id
1 'polypeptide(L)'
;MPKKQKTSSVFTRYWKRKSTVDNHCKSQKHVIDVRSQKESQNKTQQLTLSSTQAVSESKKQLIEDQTFLLKKQNYLPSVFDKHFQSLKLLFDSKPVAIIMDETTDDCARSVVNTLFCYRNETK
;
A
#
# COMPACT_ATOMS: atom_id res chain seq x y z
N MET A 1 -47.85 9.53 -13.53
CA MET A 1 -47.62 9.48 -12.06
C MET A 1 -46.88 10.74 -11.63
N PRO A 2 -47.41 11.54 -10.68
CA PRO A 2 -46.96 12.92 -10.47
C PRO A 2 -45.66 13.01 -9.66
N LYS A 3 -44.81 13.97 -10.04
CA LYS A 3 -43.53 14.27 -9.40
C LYS A 3 -43.76 14.87 -8.00
N LYS A 4 -43.24 14.22 -6.95
CA LYS A 4 -43.27 14.76 -5.59
C LYS A 4 -42.30 15.94 -5.49
N GLN A 5 -42.85 17.15 -5.48
CA GLN A 5 -42.12 18.39 -5.21
C GLN A 5 -41.62 18.37 -3.76
N LYS A 6 -40.31 18.54 -3.55
CA LYS A 6 -39.76 18.80 -2.21
C LYS A 6 -40.18 20.21 -1.80
N THR A 7 -41.23 20.30 -0.99
CA THR A 7 -41.60 21.55 -0.32
C THR A 7 -40.57 21.83 0.76
N SER A 8 -39.61 22.72 0.48
CA SER A 8 -38.76 23.30 1.51
C SER A 8 -39.61 24.28 2.32
N SER A 9 -40.26 23.79 3.37
CA SER A 9 -40.91 24.66 4.35
C SER A 9 -39.85 25.10 5.36
N VAL A 10 -39.26 26.27 5.14
CA VAL A 10 -38.50 26.96 6.19
C VAL A 10 -39.52 27.47 7.21
N PHE A 11 -39.85 26.63 8.20
CA PHE A 11 -40.65 27.03 9.35
C PHE A 11 -39.77 27.86 10.29
N THR A 12 -39.81 29.19 10.14
CA THR A 12 -39.37 30.09 11.21
C THR A 12 -40.38 30.00 12.35
N ARG A 13 -40.07 29.14 13.34
CA ARG A 13 -40.91 28.91 14.51
C ARG A 13 -40.92 30.20 15.35
N TYR A 14 -42.02 30.95 15.32
CA TYR A 14 -42.20 32.18 16.10
C TYR A 14 -42.34 31.82 17.58
N TRP A 15 -41.24 31.89 18.33
CA TRP A 15 -41.20 31.53 19.75
C TRP A 15 -41.82 32.64 20.60
N LYS A 16 -43.05 32.44 21.10
CA LYS A 16 -43.78 33.46 21.88
C LYS A 16 -43.43 33.52 23.37
N ARG A 17 -42.96 32.44 24.02
CA ARG A 17 -42.61 32.41 25.46
C ARG A 17 -41.48 31.42 25.77
N LYS A 18 -40.60 31.77 26.72
CA LYS A 18 -39.44 30.97 27.15
C LYS A 18 -39.81 29.54 27.55
N SER A 19 -40.90 29.37 28.30
CA SER A 19 -41.38 28.07 28.76
C SER A 19 -41.72 27.08 27.62
N THR A 20 -42.16 27.58 26.46
CA THR A 20 -42.45 26.75 25.29
C THR A 20 -41.17 26.21 24.65
N VAL A 21 -40.10 26.99 24.65
CA VAL A 21 -38.77 26.54 24.19
C VAL A 21 -38.22 25.50 25.15
N ASP A 22 -38.27 25.78 26.45
CA ASP A 22 -37.73 24.90 27.49
C ASP A 22 -38.41 23.52 27.48
N ASN A 23 -39.74 23.48 27.33
CA ASN A 23 -40.48 22.22 27.24
C ASN A 23 -40.14 21.42 25.97
N HIS A 24 -39.95 22.10 24.83
CA HIS A 24 -39.53 21.42 23.60
C HIS A 24 -38.12 20.82 23.75
N CYS A 25 -37.17 21.58 24.30
CA CYS A 25 -35.79 21.13 24.51
C CYS A 25 -35.71 19.98 25.52
N LYS A 26 -36.60 19.95 26.51
CA LYS A 26 -36.72 18.84 27.48
C LYS A 26 -37.58 17.68 26.99
N SER A 27 -38.24 17.82 25.84
CA SER A 27 -39.08 16.76 25.30
C SER A 27 -38.23 15.54 24.95
N GLN A 28 -38.76 14.35 25.24
CA GLN A 28 -38.08 13.08 24.99
C GLN A 28 -37.62 12.94 23.52
N LYS A 29 -38.47 13.39 22.58
CA LYS A 29 -38.15 13.36 21.15
C LYS A 29 -36.91 14.18 20.82
N HIS A 30 -36.83 15.42 21.30
CA HIS A 30 -35.67 16.27 21.06
C HIS A 30 -34.38 15.68 21.64
N VAL A 31 -34.45 15.11 22.85
CA VAL A 31 -33.30 14.47 23.51
C VAL A 31 -32.79 13.26 22.71
N ILE A 32 -33.70 12.43 22.18
CA ILE A 32 -33.34 11.27 21.34
C ILE A 32 -32.73 11.72 20.01
N ASP A 33 -33.33 12.72 19.35
CA ASP A 33 -32.83 13.24 18.07
C ASP A 33 -31.41 13.83 18.22
N VAL A 34 -31.17 14.61 19.28
CA VAL A 34 -29.83 15.15 19.57
C VAL A 34 -28.81 14.04 19.86
N ARG A 35 -29.19 13.01 20.63
CA ARG A 35 -28.30 11.87 20.92
C ARG A 35 -27.94 11.10 19.65
N SER A 36 -28.95 10.75 18.84
CA SER A 36 -28.75 10.02 17.59
C SER A 36 -27.87 10.78 16.60
N GLN A 37 -28.05 12.11 16.49
CA GLN A 37 -27.19 12.95 15.65
C GLN A 37 -25.73 12.94 16.14
N LYS A 38 -25.50 13.04 17.46
CA LYS A 38 -24.16 12.98 18.05
C LYS A 38 -23.49 11.63 17.82
N GLU A 39 -24.24 10.53 17.95
CA GLU A 39 -23.74 9.18 17.64
C GLU A 39 -23.39 9.02 16.16
N SER A 40 -24.22 9.51 15.24
CA SER A 40 -23.92 9.52 13.82
C SER A 40 -22.66 10.33 13.50
N GLN A 41 -22.48 11.50 14.13
CA GLN A 41 -21.26 12.30 13.97
C GLN A 41 -20.01 11.56 14.48
N ASN A 42 -20.09 10.94 15.65
CA ASN A 42 -18.97 10.16 16.21
C ASN A 42 -18.61 8.98 15.30
N LYS A 43 -19.61 8.25 14.78
CA LYS A 43 -19.39 7.15 13.82
C LYS A 43 -18.73 7.64 12.53
N THR A 44 -19.18 8.76 11.97
CA THR A 44 -18.55 9.36 10.79
C THR A 44 -17.11 9.77 11.07
N GLN A 45 -16.83 10.40 12.22
CA GLN A 45 -15.45 10.74 12.60
C GLN A 45 -14.56 9.49 12.71
N GLN A 46 -15.05 8.42 13.35
CA GLN A 46 -14.34 7.16 13.46
C GLN A 46 -14.06 6.51 12.09
N LEU A 47 -15.04 6.52 11.17
CA LEU A 47 -14.88 6.01 9.81
C LEU A 47 -13.84 6.83 9.02
N THR A 48 -13.86 8.16 9.15
CA THR A 48 -12.87 9.04 8.52
C THR A 48 -11.46 8.75 9.02
N LEU A 49 -11.28 8.54 10.34
CA LEU A 49 -9.99 8.18 10.93
C LEU A 49 -9.49 6.83 10.41
N SER A 50 -10.36 5.81 10.41
CA SER A 50 -10.02 4.48 9.90
C SER A 50 -9.64 4.49 8.42
N SER A 51 -10.39 5.20 7.58
CA SER A 51 -10.07 5.35 6.16
C SER A 51 -8.75 6.10 5.93
N THR A 52 -8.48 7.13 6.73
CA THR A 52 -7.23 7.90 6.62
C THR A 52 -6.03 7.04 7.02
N GLN A 53 -6.19 6.23 8.07
CA GLN A 53 -5.17 5.28 8.50
C GLN A 53 -4.87 4.25 7.41
N ALA A 54 -5.89 3.63 6.82
CA ALA A 54 -5.71 2.65 5.74
C ALA A 54 -4.98 3.24 4.52
N VAL A 55 -5.30 4.49 4.15
CA VAL A 55 -4.59 5.22 3.09
C VAL A 55 -3.14 5.47 3.47
N SER A 56 -2.86 5.86 4.72
CA SER A 56 -1.50 6.11 5.20
C SER A 56 -0.64 4.85 5.21
N GLU A 57 -1.20 3.71 5.64
CA GLU A 57 -0.54 2.41 5.65
C GLU A 57 -0.23 1.95 4.22
N SER A 58 -1.19 2.10 3.29
CA SER A 58 -0.98 1.79 1.88
C SER A 58 0.14 2.62 1.26
N LYS A 59 0.20 3.92 1.58
CA LYS A 59 1.28 4.80 1.10
C LYS A 59 2.63 4.40 1.68
N LYS A 60 2.69 4.02 2.96
CA LYS A 60 3.91 3.54 3.60
C LYS A 60 4.43 2.28 2.90
N GLN A 61 3.56 1.30 2.64
CA GLN A 61 3.94 0.08 1.94
C GLN A 61 4.52 0.37 0.55
N LEU A 62 3.87 1.25 -0.22
CA LEU A 62 4.36 1.63 -1.55
C LEU A 62 5.76 2.27 -1.50
N ILE A 63 6.03 3.10 -0.50
CA ILE A 63 7.36 3.73 -0.31
C ILE A 63 8.41 2.67 0.03
N GLU A 64 8.08 1.72 0.90
CA GLU A 64 8.97 0.62 1.27
C GLU A 64 9.30 -0.26 0.06
N ASP A 65 8.28 -0.63 -0.72
CA ASP A 65 8.44 -1.43 -1.95
C ASP A 65 9.31 -0.70 -2.97
N GLN A 66 9.05 0.59 -3.21
CA GLN A 66 9.85 1.41 -4.12
C GLN A 66 11.31 1.50 -3.66
N THR A 67 11.53 1.67 -2.35
CA THR A 67 12.87 1.73 -1.76
C THR A 67 13.62 0.40 -1.93
N PHE A 68 12.94 -0.73 -1.76
CA PHE A 68 13.53 -2.05 -1.97
C PHE A 68 13.95 -2.27 -3.43
N LEU A 69 13.11 -1.88 -4.38
CA LEU A 69 13.42 -1.96 -5.81
C LEU A 69 14.61 -1.07 -6.19
N LEU A 70 14.64 0.17 -5.69
CA LEU A 70 15.78 1.07 -5.91
C LEU A 70 17.08 0.51 -5.31
N LYS A 71 17.01 -0.10 -4.13
CA LYS A 71 18.17 -0.79 -3.55
C LYS A 71 18.63 -1.93 -4.43
N LYS A 72 17.73 -2.80 -4.91
CA LYS A 72 18.10 -3.87 -5.85
C LYS A 72 18.75 -3.31 -7.12
N GLN A 73 18.18 -2.28 -7.71
CA GLN A 73 18.68 -1.70 -8.96
C GLN A 73 20.06 -1.04 -8.80
N ASN A 74 20.37 -0.41 -7.67
CA ASN A 74 21.66 0.25 -7.47
C ASN A 74 22.72 -0.67 -6.85
N TYR A 75 22.32 -1.52 -5.91
CA TYR A 75 23.24 -2.40 -5.18
C TYR A 75 23.73 -3.54 -6.05
N LEU A 76 22.81 -4.24 -6.74
CA LEU A 76 23.13 -5.47 -7.47
C LEU A 76 24.15 -5.24 -8.60
N PRO A 77 24.04 -4.20 -9.45
CA PRO A 77 25.08 -3.91 -10.44
C PRO A 77 26.42 -3.62 -9.79
N SER A 78 26.47 -2.84 -8.70
CA SER A 78 27.74 -2.54 -8.03
C SER A 78 28.43 -3.77 -7.44
N VAL A 79 27.65 -4.73 -6.91
CA VAL A 79 28.16 -6.00 -6.39
C VAL A 79 28.64 -6.88 -7.53
N PHE A 80 27.84 -6.96 -8.59
CA PHE A 80 28.20 -7.71 -9.79
C PHE A 80 29.51 -7.18 -10.39
N ASP A 81 29.64 -5.86 -10.60
CA ASP A 81 30.84 -5.24 -11.16
C ASP A 81 32.09 -5.51 -10.31
N LYS A 82 31.97 -5.40 -8.99
CA LYS A 82 33.08 -5.73 -8.07
C LYS A 82 33.52 -7.18 -8.19
N HIS A 83 32.56 -8.10 -8.27
CA HIS A 83 32.84 -9.53 -8.43
C HIS A 83 33.44 -9.82 -9.80
N PHE A 84 32.89 -9.22 -10.86
CA PHE A 84 33.40 -9.32 -12.23
C PHE A 84 34.86 -8.85 -12.33
N GLN A 85 35.20 -7.69 -11.77
CA GLN A 85 36.57 -7.18 -11.77
C GLN A 85 37.52 -8.13 -11.02
N SER A 86 37.06 -8.69 -9.91
CA SER A 86 37.83 -9.64 -9.10
C SER A 86 38.12 -10.93 -9.88
N LEU A 87 37.11 -11.49 -10.56
CA LEU A 87 37.27 -12.67 -11.42
C LEU A 87 38.16 -12.37 -12.63
N LYS A 88 37.99 -11.19 -13.25
CA LYS A 88 38.82 -10.75 -14.38
C LYS A 88 40.29 -10.72 -14.00
N LEU A 89 40.65 -10.12 -12.86
CA LEU A 89 42.02 -10.11 -12.34
C LEU A 89 42.50 -11.52 -11.94
N LEU A 90 41.61 -12.35 -11.39
CA LEU A 90 41.94 -13.71 -10.98
C LEU A 90 42.35 -14.57 -12.19
N PHE A 91 41.65 -14.44 -13.32
CA PHE A 91 41.86 -15.24 -14.52
C PHE A 91 42.72 -14.56 -15.60
N ASP A 92 43.14 -13.32 -15.38
CA ASP A 92 43.93 -12.58 -16.37
C ASP A 92 45.21 -13.35 -16.74
N SER A 93 45.41 -13.52 -18.05
CA SER A 93 46.54 -14.25 -18.66
C SER A 93 46.77 -15.67 -18.12
N LYS A 94 45.73 -16.34 -17.58
CA LYS A 94 45.81 -17.70 -17.03
C LYS A 94 44.93 -18.66 -17.84
N PRO A 95 45.37 -19.92 -18.04
CA PRO A 95 44.53 -20.93 -18.68
C PRO A 95 43.37 -21.29 -17.74
N VAL A 96 42.15 -21.23 -18.27
CA VAL A 96 40.90 -21.61 -17.58
C VAL A 96 40.20 -22.65 -18.43
N ALA A 97 39.74 -23.73 -17.82
CA ALA A 97 38.89 -24.70 -18.48
C ALA A 97 37.42 -24.26 -18.38
N ILE A 98 36.67 -24.40 -19.47
CA ILE A 98 35.24 -24.09 -19.52
C ILE A 98 34.49 -25.39 -19.75
N ILE A 99 33.54 -25.70 -18.88
CA ILE A 99 32.66 -26.85 -18.99
C ILE A 99 31.27 -26.30 -19.32
N MET A 100 30.73 -26.72 -20.46
CA MET A 100 29.36 -26.39 -20.88
C MET A 100 28.52 -27.67 -20.82
N ASP A 101 27.41 -27.62 -20.10
CA ASP A 101 26.49 -28.74 -19.94
C ASP A 101 25.07 -28.26 -20.21
N GLU A 102 24.38 -28.89 -21.16
CA GLU A 102 22.99 -28.57 -21.46
C GLU A 102 22.07 -29.53 -20.73
N THR A 103 21.13 -28.97 -19.98
CA THR A 103 20.12 -29.72 -19.25
C THR A 103 18.75 -29.30 -19.73
N THR A 104 17.85 -30.25 -19.98
CA THR A 104 16.46 -29.99 -20.36
C THR A 104 15.56 -30.50 -19.25
N ASP A 105 14.63 -29.66 -18.78
CA ASP A 105 13.65 -30.05 -17.76
C ASP A 105 12.44 -30.79 -18.38
N ASP A 106 11.60 -31.37 -17.52
CA ASP A 106 10.37 -32.06 -17.93
C ASP A 106 9.35 -31.14 -18.62
N CYS A 107 9.55 -29.82 -18.55
CA CYS A 107 8.76 -28.80 -19.25
C CYS A 107 9.37 -28.42 -20.62
N ALA A 108 10.33 -29.20 -21.13
CA ALA A 108 11.08 -28.96 -22.37
C ALA A 108 11.83 -27.62 -22.42
N ARG A 109 12.21 -27.07 -21.25
CA ARG A 109 13.07 -25.88 -21.16
C ARG A 109 14.51 -26.34 -21.09
N SER A 110 15.33 -25.92 -22.05
CA SER A 110 16.77 -26.12 -22.00
C SER A 110 17.49 -24.98 -21.28
N VAL A 111 18.48 -25.34 -20.46
CA VAL A 111 19.41 -24.44 -19.79
C VAL A 111 20.83 -24.93 -20.08
N VAL A 112 21.71 -24.02 -20.48
CA VAL A 112 23.14 -24.27 -20.61
C VAL A 112 23.85 -23.81 -19.35
N ASN A 113 24.40 -24.74 -18.61
CA ASN A 113 25.28 -24.50 -17.46
C ASN A 113 26.70 -24.25 -17.96
N THR A 114 27.29 -23.12 -17.60
CA THR A 114 28.69 -22.78 -17.93
C THR A 114 29.50 -22.69 -16.66
N LEU A 115 30.41 -23.62 -16.44
CA LEU A 115 31.29 -23.67 -15.28
C LEU A 115 32.73 -23.32 -15.67
N PHE A 116 33.40 -22.55 -14.83
CA PHE A 116 34.81 -22.19 -15.03
C PHE A 116 35.67 -22.97 -14.04
N CYS A 117 36.68 -23.67 -14.54
CA CYS A 117 37.61 -24.45 -13.73
C CYS A 117 39.03 -23.89 -13.85
N TYR A 118 39.65 -23.63 -12.70
CA TYR A 118 41.01 -23.13 -12.59
C TYR A 118 41.72 -23.87 -11.45
N ARG A 119 42.90 -24.45 -11.74
CA ARG A 119 43.69 -25.24 -10.76
C ARG A 119 42.89 -26.36 -10.06
N ASN A 120 42.00 -27.03 -10.80
CA ASN A 120 41.10 -28.07 -10.29
C ASN A 120 40.05 -27.57 -9.28
N GLU A 121 39.86 -26.26 -9.15
CA GLU A 121 38.74 -25.66 -8.44
C GLU A 121 37.71 -25.15 -9.45
N THR A 122 36.45 -25.50 -9.24
CA THR A 122 35.32 -25.00 -10.03
C THR A 122 34.74 -23.76 -9.34
N LYS A 123 34.50 -22.69 -10.11
CA LYS A 123 33.86 -21.45 -9.65
C LYS A 123 32.59 -21.18 -10.44
#